data_AF-A0A965NZE5-F1
#
_entry.id   AF-A0A965NZE5-F1
#
_cell.length_a   1.000
_cell.length_b   1.000
_cell.length_c   1.000
_cell.angle_alpha   90.00
_cell.angle_beta   90.00
_cell.angle_gamma   90.00
#
_symmetry.space_group_name_H-M   'P 1'
#
loop_
_entity.id
_entity.type
_entity.pdbx_description
1 polymer ?
#
loop_
_entity_poly.entity_id
_entity_poly.type
_entity_poly.pdbx_seq_one_letter_code
_entity_poly.pdbx_strand_id
1 'polypeptide(L)'
;STPYENEFGDWFPETLFNGQEVGGPTLYKNHLSDFTYFLTLKGVESDDAYKKKGIENIKKYPLKYLRNWFTNQGRLWFNFPQTGFSHTERGLLRFVPNAILLTFFMLSLYLWGLNFRKCPLEINFLALFILAYLALSSLISALPRQLTISVPILLFWISYIQFRSTKVEISFEN
;
A
#
# COMPACT_ATOMS: atom_id res chain seq x y z
N SER A 1 -9.95 3.71 -9.04
CA SER A 1 -10.60 2.37 -9.10
C SER A 1 -11.07 2.10 -10.52
N THR A 2 -11.05 0.85 -10.99
CA THR A 2 -11.56 0.44 -12.32
C THR A 2 -12.71 -0.57 -12.17
N PRO A 3 -13.61 -0.69 -13.16
CA PRO A 3 -14.73 -1.64 -13.10
C PRO A 3 -14.34 -3.07 -13.48
N TYR A 4 -13.18 -3.28 -14.10
CA TYR A 4 -12.79 -4.55 -14.70
C TYR A 4 -12.23 -5.53 -13.67
N GLU A 5 -12.60 -6.80 -13.79
CA GLU A 5 -12.32 -7.80 -12.77
C GLU A 5 -10.81 -8.04 -12.57
N ASN A 6 -10.05 -8.15 -13.66
CA ASN A 6 -8.61 -8.45 -13.66
C ASN A 6 -7.72 -7.21 -13.50
N GLU A 7 -8.30 -6.08 -13.12
CA GLU A 7 -7.57 -4.84 -12.89
C GLU A 7 -7.65 -4.45 -11.43
N PHE A 8 -6.51 -4.06 -10.85
CA PHE A 8 -6.38 -3.83 -9.42
C PHE A 8 -6.37 -2.34 -9.07
N GLY A 9 -6.86 -1.49 -9.97
CA GLY A 9 -6.91 -0.05 -9.78
C GLY A 9 -5.64 0.71 -10.16
N ASP A 10 -4.67 0.05 -10.79
CA ASP A 10 -3.56 0.72 -11.48
C ASP A 10 -3.99 1.19 -12.87
N TRP A 11 -3.56 2.38 -13.28
CA TRP A 11 -3.88 2.96 -14.59
C TRP A 11 -2.56 3.26 -15.30
N PHE A 12 -2.37 2.67 -16.49
CA PHE A 12 -1.20 2.91 -17.33
C PHE A 12 -1.67 3.34 -18.72
N PRO A 13 -1.43 4.60 -19.13
CA PRO A 13 -1.77 5.06 -20.48
C PRO A 13 -0.82 4.47 -21.54
N GLU A 14 0.35 4.00 -21.11
CA GLU A 14 1.40 3.45 -21.97
C GLU A 14 1.47 1.93 -21.81
N THR A 15 1.71 1.23 -22.90
CA THR A 15 2.00 -0.21 -22.91
C THR A 15 3.40 -0.52 -22.40
N LEU A 16 4.27 0.49 -22.28
CA LEU A 16 5.64 0.40 -21.77
C LEU A 16 5.86 1.48 -20.71
N PHE A 17 6.32 1.10 -19.53
CA PHE A 17 6.74 2.05 -18.48
C PHE A 17 8.12 1.62 -18.00
N ASN A 18 9.11 2.52 -18.09
CA ASN A 18 10.53 2.23 -17.84
C ASN A 18 11.05 1.00 -18.59
N GLY A 19 10.61 0.80 -19.84
CA GLY A 19 11.03 -0.31 -20.70
C GLY A 19 10.45 -1.67 -20.33
N GLN A 20 9.54 -1.73 -19.36
CA GLN A 20 8.76 -2.94 -19.05
C GLN A 20 7.38 -2.83 -19.68
N GLU A 21 6.90 -3.91 -20.29
CA GLU A 21 5.50 -4.00 -20.70
C GLU A 21 4.60 -3.88 -19.46
N VAL A 22 3.66 -2.94 -19.51
CA VAL A 22 2.68 -2.69 -18.46
C VAL A 22 1.29 -2.66 -19.05
N GLY A 23 0.33 -3.08 -18.23
CA GLY A 23 -1.09 -3.07 -18.59
C GLY A 23 -1.51 -4.11 -19.64
N GLY A 24 -0.59 -4.58 -20.47
CA GLY A 24 -0.92 -5.43 -21.61
C GLY A 24 -1.94 -4.78 -22.56
N PRO A 25 -2.26 -5.45 -23.68
CA PRO A 25 -3.23 -4.92 -24.65
C PRO A 25 -4.63 -4.69 -24.05
N THR A 26 -4.98 -5.46 -23.02
CA THR A 26 -6.32 -5.46 -22.42
C THR A 26 -6.58 -4.24 -21.53
N LEU A 27 -5.63 -3.81 -20.67
CA LEU A 27 -5.81 -2.62 -19.84
C LEU A 27 -5.94 -1.37 -20.73
N TYR A 28 -5.06 -1.26 -21.73
CA TYR A 28 -5.12 -0.15 -22.67
C TYR A 28 -6.46 -0.11 -23.41
N LYS A 29 -6.94 -1.26 -23.90
CA LYS A 29 -8.25 -1.36 -24.58
C LYS A 29 -9.41 -0.96 -23.68
N ASN A 30 -9.39 -1.38 -22.41
CA ASN A 30 -10.44 -1.10 -21.45
C ASN A 30 -10.57 0.39 -21.11
N HIS A 31 -9.46 1.13 -21.12
CA HIS A 31 -9.43 2.56 -20.77
C HIS A 31 -9.12 3.48 -21.95
N LEU A 32 -9.11 2.96 -23.18
CA LEU A 32 -8.68 3.71 -24.37
C LEU A 32 -9.46 5.02 -24.55
N SER A 33 -10.79 4.98 -24.40
CA SER A 33 -11.62 6.19 -24.53
C SER A 33 -11.29 7.23 -23.46
N ASP A 34 -11.06 6.77 -22.22
CA ASP A 34 -10.71 7.64 -21.10
C ASP A 34 -9.31 8.24 -21.32
N PHE A 35 -8.31 7.44 -21.69
CA PHE A 35 -6.95 7.92 -21.99
C PHE A 35 -6.90 8.87 -23.19
N THR A 36 -7.65 8.58 -24.26
CA THR A 36 -7.73 9.48 -25.42
C THR A 36 -8.21 10.86 -25.00
N TYR A 37 -9.19 10.94 -24.09
CA TYR A 37 -9.63 12.21 -23.52
C TYR A 37 -8.58 12.82 -22.58
N PHE A 38 -8.06 12.07 -21.60
CA PHE A 38 -7.13 12.59 -20.59
C PHE A 38 -5.82 13.14 -21.19
N LEU A 39 -5.33 12.54 -22.28
CA LEU A 39 -4.11 12.96 -22.97
C LEU A 39 -4.30 14.26 -23.78
N THR A 40 -5.55 14.70 -24.03
CA THR A 40 -5.82 16.03 -24.62
C THR A 40 -5.69 17.17 -23.60
N LEU A 41 -5.81 16.85 -22.32
CA LEU A 41 -5.77 17.81 -21.21
C LEU A 41 -4.33 18.02 -20.73
N LYS A 42 -4.04 19.20 -20.15
CA LYS A 42 -2.70 19.53 -19.64
C LYS A 42 -2.74 19.92 -18.16
N GLY A 43 -1.71 19.52 -17.43
CA GLY A 43 -1.51 19.91 -16.04
C GLY A 43 -2.69 19.54 -15.13
N VAL A 44 -3.24 20.53 -14.43
CA VAL A 44 -4.31 20.37 -13.43
C VAL A 44 -5.59 19.79 -14.03
N GLU A 45 -5.95 20.18 -15.26
CA GLU A 45 -7.17 19.68 -15.92
C GLU A 45 -7.12 18.16 -16.13
N SER A 46 -5.94 17.63 -16.45
CA SER A 46 -5.75 16.18 -16.59
C SER A 46 -5.91 15.47 -15.24
N ASP A 47 -5.28 16.00 -14.19
CA ASP A 47 -5.38 15.46 -12.83
C ASP A 47 -6.84 15.46 -12.30
N ASP A 48 -7.58 16.54 -12.54
CA ASP A 48 -9.00 16.63 -12.18
C ASP A 48 -9.86 15.62 -12.95
N ALA A 49 -9.57 15.40 -14.23
CA ALA A 49 -10.27 14.38 -15.02
C ALA A 49 -10.02 12.96 -14.49
N TYR A 50 -8.77 12.62 -14.14
CA TYR A 50 -8.43 11.34 -13.52
C TYR A 50 -9.15 11.14 -12.19
N LYS A 51 -9.14 12.16 -11.31
CA LYS A 51 -9.83 12.10 -10.01
C LYS A 51 -11.33 11.94 -10.18
N LYS A 52 -11.94 12.74 -11.06
CA LYS A 52 -13.38 12.68 -11.32
C LYS A 52 -13.79 11.28 -11.77
N LYS A 53 -13.10 10.71 -12.77
CA LYS A 53 -13.35 9.34 -13.23
C LYS A 53 -13.13 8.31 -12.12
N GLY A 54 -12.07 8.48 -11.33
CA GLY A 54 -11.78 7.63 -10.18
C GLY A 54 -12.93 7.60 -9.17
N ILE A 55 -13.46 8.77 -8.80
CA ILE A 55 -14.59 8.92 -7.87
C ILE A 55 -15.88 8.35 -8.48
N GLU A 56 -16.15 8.61 -9.76
CA GLU A 56 -17.29 8.03 -10.47
C GLU A 56 -17.26 6.49 -10.43
N ASN A 57 -16.10 5.88 -10.68
CA ASN A 57 -15.93 4.44 -10.61
C ASN A 57 -16.10 3.89 -9.18
N ILE A 58 -15.62 4.61 -8.16
CA ILE A 58 -15.81 4.22 -6.75
C ILE A 58 -17.29 4.22 -6.39
N LYS A 59 -18.02 5.28 -6.77
CA LYS A 59 -19.46 5.39 -6.51
C LYS A 59 -20.27 4.33 -7.24
N LYS A 60 -19.90 4.03 -8.49
CA LYS A 60 -20.60 3.07 -9.34
C LYS A 60 -20.28 1.60 -8.99
N TYR A 61 -19.07 1.32 -8.52
CA TYR A 61 -18.58 -0.03 -8.23
C TYR A 61 -17.92 -0.13 -6.84
N PRO A 62 -18.66 0.08 -5.73
CA PRO A 62 -18.08 0.17 -4.39
C PRO A 62 -17.43 -1.14 -3.93
N LEU A 63 -18.03 -2.30 -4.24
CA LEU A 63 -17.44 -3.60 -3.91
C LEU A 63 -16.11 -3.84 -4.64
N LYS A 64 -16.00 -3.37 -5.89
CA LYS A 64 -14.76 -3.46 -6.65
C LYS A 64 -13.69 -2.54 -6.07
N TYR A 65 -14.08 -1.35 -5.59
CA TYR A 65 -13.16 -0.48 -4.87
C TYR A 65 -12.63 -1.14 -3.59
N LEU A 66 -13.47 -1.80 -2.80
CA LEU A 66 -13.01 -2.53 -1.60
C LEU A 66 -12.00 -3.63 -1.95
N ARG A 67 -12.23 -4.37 -3.04
CA ARG A 67 -11.25 -5.35 -3.55
C ARG A 67 -9.93 -4.67 -3.95
N ASN A 68 -10.00 -3.55 -4.67
CA ASN A 68 -8.81 -2.79 -5.07
C ASN A 68 -8.07 -2.21 -3.84
N TRP A 69 -8.78 -1.80 -2.80
CA TRP A 69 -8.21 -1.36 -1.54
C TRP A 69 -7.50 -2.50 -0.79
N PHE A 70 -8.08 -3.71 -0.78
CA PHE A 70 -7.40 -4.88 -0.25
C PHE A 70 -6.12 -5.19 -1.06
N THR A 71 -6.19 -5.10 -2.39
CA THR A 71 -5.02 -5.21 -3.25
C THR A 71 -3.96 -4.13 -2.98
N ASN A 72 -4.37 -2.91 -2.63
CA ASN A 72 -3.45 -1.87 -2.16
C ASN A 72 -2.63 -2.33 -0.94
N GLN A 73 -3.24 -3.03 0.02
CA GLN A 73 -2.48 -3.58 1.16
C GLN A 73 -1.39 -4.54 0.66
N GLY A 74 -1.74 -5.46 -0.23
CA GLY A 74 -0.76 -6.37 -0.84
C GLY A 74 0.37 -5.61 -1.55
N ARG A 75 0.06 -4.59 -2.35
CA ARG A 75 1.07 -3.78 -3.04
C ARG A 75 1.97 -3.00 -2.08
N LEU A 76 1.40 -2.48 -1.00
CA LEU A 76 2.14 -1.76 0.03
C LEU A 76 3.19 -2.64 0.70
N TRP A 77 2.77 -3.83 1.15
CA TRP A 77 3.62 -4.74 1.90
C TRP A 77 4.51 -5.61 1.01
N PHE A 78 4.04 -6.04 -0.17
CA PHE A 78 4.72 -7.07 -0.96
C PHE A 78 4.98 -6.68 -2.41
N ASN A 79 4.59 -5.47 -2.83
CA ASN A 79 4.61 -5.08 -4.24
C ASN A 79 3.76 -6.01 -5.13
N PHE A 80 2.74 -6.67 -4.57
CA PHE A 80 1.92 -7.67 -5.25
C PHE A 80 0.48 -7.73 -4.68
N PRO A 81 -0.57 -7.93 -5.51
CA PRO A 81 -0.55 -8.06 -6.97
C PRO A 81 -0.58 -6.71 -7.70
N GLN A 82 -0.02 -6.66 -8.90
CA GLN A 82 0.00 -5.50 -9.80
C GLN A 82 -0.60 -5.87 -11.15
N THR A 83 -1.35 -4.96 -11.77
CA THR A 83 -1.95 -5.23 -13.08
C THR A 83 -0.90 -5.18 -14.18
N GLY A 84 -0.71 -6.30 -14.88
CA GLY A 84 0.12 -6.36 -16.10
C GLY A 84 1.63 -6.32 -15.88
N PHE A 85 2.13 -6.56 -14.66
CA PHE A 85 3.57 -6.67 -14.40
C PHE A 85 4.00 -8.13 -14.33
N SER A 86 5.10 -8.47 -15.02
CA SER A 86 5.81 -9.73 -14.83
C SER A 86 6.57 -9.72 -13.50
N HIS A 87 6.48 -10.83 -12.77
CA HIS A 87 7.15 -10.96 -11.47
C HIS A 87 8.66 -11.05 -11.67
N THR A 88 9.39 -10.03 -11.18
CA THR A 88 10.86 -10.02 -11.21
C THR A 88 11.41 -10.69 -9.94
N GLU A 89 12.57 -11.34 -10.06
CA GLU A 89 13.28 -11.97 -8.92
C GLU A 89 13.55 -10.97 -7.78
N ARG A 90 13.75 -9.69 -8.12
CA ARG A 90 13.89 -8.59 -7.14
C ARG A 90 12.64 -8.39 -6.27
N GLY A 91 11.46 -8.76 -6.76
CA GLY A 91 10.22 -8.77 -5.99
C GLY A 91 10.25 -9.79 -4.85
N LEU A 92 10.83 -10.97 -5.08
CA LEU A 92 10.97 -12.02 -4.07
C LEU A 92 11.90 -11.60 -2.93
N LEU A 93 12.98 -10.89 -3.24
CA LEU A 93 13.90 -10.36 -2.23
C LEU A 93 13.25 -9.37 -1.26
N ARG A 94 12.19 -8.67 -1.70
CA ARG A 94 11.42 -7.74 -0.84
C ARG A 94 10.36 -8.46 0.00
N PHE A 95 9.93 -9.64 -0.44
CA PHE A 95 8.83 -10.36 0.20
C PHE A 95 9.17 -10.77 1.63
N VAL A 96 10.32 -11.42 1.84
CA VAL A 96 10.74 -11.93 3.15
C VAL A 96 10.91 -10.83 4.21
N PRO A 97 11.73 -9.77 3.99
CA PRO A 97 11.89 -8.72 5.00
C PRO A 97 10.57 -8.00 5.30
N ASN A 98 9.72 -7.79 4.29
CA ASN A 98 8.43 -7.14 4.50
C ASN A 98 7.42 -8.04 5.21
N ALA A 99 7.46 -9.36 5.01
CA ALA A 99 6.64 -10.31 5.76
C ALA A 99 7.01 -10.31 7.24
N ILE A 100 8.31 -10.28 7.55
CA ILE A 100 8.81 -10.14 8.94
C ILE A 100 8.33 -8.82 9.53
N LEU A 101 8.53 -7.71 8.82
CA LEU A 101 8.08 -6.38 9.26
C LEU A 101 6.57 -6.35 9.53
N LEU A 102 5.76 -6.89 8.61
CA LEU A 102 4.30 -6.96 8.77
C LEU A 102 3.92 -7.81 9.99
N THR A 103 4.59 -8.94 10.21
CA THR A 103 4.32 -9.81 11.37
C THR A 103 4.56 -9.06 12.67
N PHE A 104 5.71 -8.41 12.82
CA PHE A 104 6.02 -7.61 14.01
C PHE A 104 5.12 -6.37 14.14
N PHE A 105 4.73 -5.77 13.03
CA PHE A 105 3.76 -4.67 13.02
C PHE A 105 2.41 -5.12 13.58
N MET A 106 1.85 -6.24 13.10
CA MET A 106 0.57 -6.78 13.56
C MET A 106 0.62 -7.19 15.03
N LEU A 107 1.70 -7.84 15.47
CA LEU A 107 1.91 -8.19 16.87
C LEU A 107 1.99 -6.94 17.76
N SER A 108 2.76 -5.93 17.33
CA SER A 108 2.88 -4.67 18.08
C SER A 108 1.57 -3.90 18.12
N LEU A 109 0.78 -3.91 17.03
CA LEU A 109 -0.54 -3.32 16.98
C LEU A 109 -1.50 -3.96 17.98
N TYR A 110 -1.50 -5.29 18.06
CA TYR A 110 -2.29 -6.03 19.04
C TYR A 110 -1.89 -5.68 20.48
N LEU A 111 -0.58 -5.75 20.81
CA LEU A 111 -0.07 -5.45 22.15
C LEU A 111 -0.31 -3.99 22.56
N TRP A 112 -0.12 -3.06 21.61
CA TRP A 112 -0.41 -1.64 21.79
C TRP A 112 -1.90 -1.41 22.05
N GLY A 113 -2.80 -2.06 21.30
CA GLY A 113 -4.25 -1.96 21.52
C GLY A 113 -4.66 -2.38 22.93
N LEU A 114 -4.10 -3.48 23.44
CA LEU A 114 -4.35 -3.94 24.82
C LEU A 114 -3.79 -3.00 25.90
N ASN A 115 -2.73 -2.25 25.58
CA ASN A 115 -2.00 -1.43 26.55
C ASN A 115 -2.02 0.07 26.22
N PHE A 116 -2.93 0.53 25.36
CA PHE A 116 -2.96 1.89 24.82
C PHE A 116 -2.89 2.96 25.92
N ARG A 117 -3.63 2.76 27.02
CA ARG A 117 -3.67 3.68 28.17
C ARG A 117 -2.40 3.68 29.03
N LYS A 118 -1.55 2.66 28.89
CA LYS A 118 -0.27 2.52 29.62
C LYS A 118 0.92 3.07 28.83
N CYS A 119 0.76 3.25 27.53
CA CYS A 119 1.81 3.80 26.68
C CYS A 119 1.91 5.32 26.89
N PRO A 120 3.14 5.90 26.85
CA PRO A 120 3.31 7.35 26.84
C PRO A 120 2.56 8.00 25.67
N LEU A 121 2.14 9.25 25.87
CA LEU A 121 1.34 9.98 24.88
C LEU A 121 2.09 10.11 23.55
N GLU A 122 3.40 10.31 23.59
CA GLU A 122 4.29 10.46 22.43
C GLU A 122 4.29 9.19 21.58
N ILE A 123 4.31 8.02 22.22
CA ILE A 123 4.27 6.71 21.54
C ILE A 123 2.89 6.47 20.93
N ASN A 124 1.82 6.84 21.64
CA ASN A 124 0.46 6.74 21.12
C ASN A 124 0.25 7.67 19.92
N PHE A 125 0.73 8.91 20.00
CA PHE A 125 0.68 9.86 18.91
C PHE A 125 1.45 9.33 17.69
N LEU A 126 2.66 8.80 17.91
CA LEU A 126 3.46 8.22 16.85
C LEU A 126 2.75 7.04 16.17
N ALA A 127 2.16 6.15 16.96
CA ALA A 127 1.39 5.01 16.45
C ALA A 127 0.21 5.48 15.59
N LEU A 128 -0.59 6.42 16.10
CA LEU A 128 -1.74 6.97 15.38
C LEU A 128 -1.31 7.69 14.10
N PHE A 129 -0.20 8.43 14.14
CA PHE A 129 0.34 9.13 12.97
C PHE A 129 0.74 8.14 11.86
N ILE A 130 1.48 7.08 12.20
CA ILE A 130 1.87 6.05 11.22
C ILE A 130 0.66 5.28 10.71
N LEU A 131 -0.28 4.91 11.59
CA LEU A 131 -1.50 4.21 11.19
C LEU A 131 -2.34 5.07 10.24
N ALA A 132 -2.49 6.36 10.52
CA ALA A 132 -3.17 7.30 9.65
C ALA A 132 -2.43 7.42 8.30
N TYR A 133 -1.11 7.58 8.31
CA TYR A 133 -0.31 7.66 7.09
C TYR A 133 -0.46 6.42 6.20
N LEU A 134 -0.34 5.22 6.77
CA LEU A 134 -0.48 3.96 6.03
C LEU A 134 -1.93 3.74 5.56
N ALA A 135 -2.92 4.00 6.41
CA ALA A 135 -4.32 3.86 6.07
C ALA A 135 -4.72 4.81 4.92
N LEU A 136 -4.39 6.10 5.04
CA LEU A 136 -4.70 7.10 4.01
C LEU A 136 -3.96 6.81 2.70
N SER A 137 -2.68 6.43 2.76
CA SER A 137 -1.92 6.02 1.57
C SER A 137 -2.58 4.82 0.88
N SER A 138 -3.13 3.89 1.66
CA SER A 138 -3.79 2.69 1.13
C SER A 138 -5.12 2.94 0.43
N LEU A 139 -5.82 4.04 0.73
CA LEU A 139 -7.12 4.37 0.13
C LEU A 139 -7.01 4.75 -1.35
N ILE A 140 -5.84 5.19 -1.81
CA ILE A 140 -5.63 5.69 -3.18
C ILE A 140 -4.93 4.61 -4.01
N SER A 141 -3.61 4.72 -4.18
CA SER A 141 -2.73 3.76 -4.81
C SER A 141 -1.57 3.54 -3.86
N ALA A 142 -1.44 2.31 -3.39
CA ALA A 142 -0.43 1.93 -2.43
C ALA A 142 0.75 1.26 -3.11
N LEU A 143 1.94 1.79 -2.88
CA LEU A 143 3.18 1.37 -3.51
C LEU A 143 4.26 1.18 -2.44
N PRO A 144 5.23 0.25 -2.63
CA PRO A 144 6.21 -0.06 -1.59
C PRO A 144 7.00 1.14 -1.09
N ARG A 145 7.23 2.16 -1.94
CA ARG A 145 7.93 3.39 -1.55
C ARG A 145 7.24 4.13 -0.39
N GLN A 146 5.92 4.08 -0.30
CA GLN A 146 5.18 4.72 0.79
C GLN A 146 5.47 4.00 2.10
N LEU A 147 5.54 2.66 2.09
CA LEU A 147 5.98 1.87 3.24
C LEU A 147 7.44 2.22 3.59
N THR A 148 8.36 2.19 2.63
CA THR A 148 9.79 2.44 2.83
C THR A 148 10.07 3.74 3.59
N ILE A 149 9.37 4.83 3.26
CA ILE A 149 9.51 6.13 3.95
C ILE A 149 9.15 6.03 5.43
N SER A 150 8.16 5.19 5.77
CA SER A 150 7.69 5.00 7.15
C SER A 150 8.49 3.95 7.95
N VAL A 151 9.33 3.14 7.30
CA VAL A 151 10.04 2.01 7.95
C VAL A 151 10.84 2.43 9.18
N PRO A 152 11.65 3.52 9.18
CA PRO A 152 12.43 3.89 10.37
C PRO A 152 11.55 4.16 11.60
N ILE A 153 10.42 4.86 11.38
CA ILE A 153 9.48 5.21 12.44
C ILE A 153 8.70 3.96 12.90
N LEU A 154 8.31 3.10 11.95
CA LEU A 154 7.69 1.80 12.23
C LEU A 154 8.60 0.93 13.10
N LEU A 155 9.87 0.80 12.73
CA LEU A 155 10.84 0.01 13.49
C LEU A 155 11.02 0.56 14.89
N PHE A 156 11.17 1.88 15.05
CA PHE A 156 11.26 2.49 16.38
C PHE A 156 10.03 2.16 17.24
N TRP A 157 8.83 2.33 16.70
CA TRP A 157 7.59 2.04 17.42
C TRP A 157 7.44 0.55 17.76
N ILE A 158 7.70 -0.33 16.80
CA ILE A 158 7.70 -1.79 16.99
C ILE A 158 8.69 -2.18 18.09
N SER A 159 9.94 -1.73 18.00
CA SER A 159 10.96 -2.01 19.00
C SER A 159 10.55 -1.55 20.40
N TYR A 160 9.96 -0.36 20.52
CA TYR A 160 9.46 0.13 21.81
C TYR A 160 8.39 -0.79 22.39
N ILE A 161 7.36 -1.14 21.62
CA ILE A 161 6.26 -1.98 22.09
C ILE A 161 6.75 -3.38 22.48
N GLN A 162 7.56 -4.01 21.63
CA GLN A 162 8.11 -5.34 21.89
C GLN A 162 9.01 -5.35 23.12
N PHE A 163 9.92 -4.37 23.25
CA PHE A 163 10.81 -4.27 24.41
C PHE A 163 10.05 -4.10 25.73
N ARG A 164 8.94 -3.35 25.73
CA ARG A 164 8.12 -3.13 26.93
C ARG A 164 7.16 -4.27 27.24
N SER A 165 6.91 -5.16 26.28
CA SER A 165 5.97 -6.28 26.41
C SER A 165 6.67 -7.60 26.73
N THR A 166 7.95 -7.74 26.37
CA THR A 166 8.71 -8.97 26.57
C THR A 166 9.57 -8.86 27.82
N LYS A 167 9.45 -9.83 28.73
CA LYS A 167 10.47 -10.07 29.76
C LYS A 167 11.48 -11.05 29.18
N VAL A 168 12.73 -10.61 29.04
CA VAL A 168 13.82 -11.49 28.61
C VAL A 168 14.64 -11.82 29.84
N GLU A 169 14.54 -13.08 30.31
CA GLU A 169 15.43 -13.63 31.32
C GLU A 169 16.51 -14.42 30.58
N ILE A 170 17.76 -13.93 30.65
CA ILE A 170 18.91 -14.61 30.04
C ILE A 170 19.64 -15.35 31.17
N SER A 171 19.52 -16.67 31.19
CA SER A 171 20.36 -17.54 32.03
C SER A 171 21.54 -18.04 31.21
N PHE A 172 22.76 -17.84 31.71
CA PHE A 172 23.93 -18.54 31.19
C PHE A 172 24.15 -19.79 32.04
N GLU A 173 24.10 -20.96 31.42
CA GLU A 173 24.66 -22.16 32.02
C GLU A 173 26.19 -22.03 31.96
N ASN A 174 26.85 -22.22 33.11
CA ASN A 174 28.31 -22.24 33.23
C ASN A 174 28.89 -23.55 32.72
#